data_AF-A0A061J3U5-F1
#
_entry.id   AF-A0A061J3U5-F1
#
_cell.length_a   1.000
_cell.length_b   1.000
_cell.length_c   1.000
_cell.angle_alpha   90.00
_cell.angle_beta   90.00
_cell.angle_gamma   90.00
#
_symmetry.space_group_name_H-M   'P 1'
#
loop_
_entity.id
_entity.type
_entity.pdbx_description
1 polymer ?
#
loop_
_entity_poly.entity_id
_entity_poly.type
_entity_poly.pdbx_seq_one_letter_code
_entity_poly.pdbx_strand_id
1 'polypeptide(L)'
;MPQPQWERNFPVREYNYTHTQPQWLDASPVVSRSPLALARTCASCGQRKELCKCRICFSCQKSMLLRRHHCRKCWQAVCPDCREKVRYVHMLSEPMKVCDGCALPRGIVTLCRAKGHDHLWGLYVLQRATEMPNICIAPSCSTQSYHSVCPQCGLPTITTRLHQERVICFGARGSVKTTDSVKYLEAREFALRCAAVDECSAREMERSFRVWFPRFQEIFAFPKLSCAAEAQHLLLSVVSSAVAYEYGNFPNLLMSHSDVPYARLLKLLRSTSRYSVFEAPGKVKFITFPGTHNYRTFAVNMRCGRIRRQVWSQLIDGATALFDTTNAEFHRVCGGVRLLWEDYVHQGFTREADEAALPIEQLASDVCQNGYRLVLSGHSLGGAVAQLVAIRMLRAYPGIFKDNLKCISIGAPLIGNYQLAQCVERWWVAI
;
A
#
# COMPACT_ATOMS: atom_id res chain seq x y z
N MET A 1 25.64 29.11 3.49
CA MET A 1 25.38 28.53 2.14
C MET A 1 23.88 28.62 1.89
N PRO A 2 23.40 29.56 1.06
CA PRO A 2 21.98 29.67 0.72
C PRO A 2 21.57 28.51 -0.19
N GLN A 3 20.36 27.98 0.01
CA GLN A 3 19.80 26.92 -0.82
C GLN A 3 19.69 27.37 -2.30
N PRO A 4 19.97 26.49 -3.27
CA PRO A 4 19.75 26.81 -4.67
C PRO A 4 18.23 26.98 -4.90
N GLN A 5 17.84 28.19 -5.32
CA GLN A 5 16.49 28.46 -5.80
C GLN A 5 16.34 27.78 -7.16
N TRP A 6 15.45 26.79 -7.23
CA TRP A 6 15.06 26.20 -8.50
C TRP A 6 14.15 27.18 -9.22
N GLU A 7 14.55 27.68 -10.39
CA GLU A 7 13.69 28.45 -11.27
C GLU A 7 12.45 27.61 -11.61
N ARG A 8 11.28 28.06 -11.13
CA ARG A 8 9.98 27.46 -11.44
C ARG A 8 9.55 27.86 -12.85
N ASN A 9 10.26 27.40 -13.87
CA ASN A 9 9.85 27.57 -15.27
C ASN A 9 8.90 26.45 -15.73
N PHE A 10 7.83 26.22 -14.96
CA PHE A 10 6.65 25.55 -15.47
C PHE A 10 5.60 26.63 -15.69
N PRO A 11 5.11 26.86 -16.93
CA PRO A 11 3.94 27.69 -17.14
C PRO A 11 2.75 26.95 -16.53
N VAL A 12 2.49 27.20 -15.24
CA VAL A 12 1.18 26.93 -14.65
C VAL A 12 0.23 27.80 -15.45
N ARG A 13 -0.53 27.21 -16.36
CA ARG A 13 -1.68 27.91 -16.95
C ARG A 13 -2.49 28.41 -15.75
N GLU A 14 -2.52 29.71 -15.56
CA GLU A 14 -3.43 30.37 -14.64
C GLU A 14 -4.84 30.06 -15.13
N TYR A 15 -5.41 28.97 -14.63
CA TYR A 15 -6.84 28.78 -14.70
C TYR A 15 -7.43 29.82 -13.74
N ASN A 16 -7.75 30.99 -14.29
CA ASN A 16 -8.70 31.90 -13.67
C ASN A 16 -10.02 31.11 -13.54
N TYR A 17 -10.26 30.59 -12.34
CA TYR A 17 -11.56 30.03 -11.97
C TYR A 17 -12.54 31.21 -11.87
N THR A 18 -13.05 31.64 -13.02
CA THR A 18 -14.19 32.55 -13.03
C THR A 18 -15.38 31.76 -12.53
N HIS A 19 -15.85 32.11 -11.34
CA HIS A 19 -17.06 31.59 -10.71
C HIS A 19 -18.32 32.06 -11.47
N THR A 20 -18.30 32.06 -12.80
CA THR A 20 -19.51 32.18 -13.61
C THR A 20 -20.19 30.83 -13.56
N GLN A 21 -21.15 30.72 -12.63
CA GLN A 21 -22.20 29.70 -12.67
C GLN A 21 -22.63 29.48 -14.13
N PRO A 22 -22.84 28.24 -14.60
CA PRO A 22 -23.60 28.06 -15.82
C PRO A 22 -24.94 28.75 -15.61
N GLN A 23 -25.26 29.73 -16.44
CA GLN A 23 -26.61 30.28 -16.50
C GLN A 23 -27.49 29.18 -17.12
N TRP A 24 -28.05 28.33 -16.25
CA TRP A 24 -29.07 27.36 -16.62
C TRP A 24 -30.33 28.14 -16.98
N LEU A 25 -30.39 28.60 -18.23
CA LEU A 25 -31.59 29.10 -18.89
C LEU A 25 -32.51 27.91 -19.18
N ASP A 26 -33.06 27.31 -18.12
CA ASP A 26 -34.33 26.61 -18.16
C ASP A 26 -34.79 26.35 -16.72
N ALA A 27 -35.96 26.91 -16.41
CA ALA A 27 -36.51 27.06 -15.07
C ALA A 27 -37.03 25.73 -14.48
N SER A 28 -36.11 24.86 -14.08
CA SER A 28 -36.39 23.78 -13.14
C SER A 28 -35.26 23.70 -12.12
N PRO A 29 -35.53 23.83 -10.81
CA PRO A 29 -34.48 23.78 -9.82
C PRO A 29 -33.81 22.40 -9.88
N VAL A 30 -32.52 22.37 -10.25
CA VAL A 30 -31.63 21.20 -10.18
C VAL A 30 -31.66 20.55 -8.80
N VAL A 31 -32.04 21.32 -7.78
CA VAL A 31 -32.30 20.87 -6.43
C VAL A 31 -33.81 20.71 -6.23
N SER A 32 -34.31 19.49 -6.39
CA SER A 32 -35.58 19.10 -5.78
C SER A 32 -35.49 19.36 -4.28
N ARG A 33 -36.18 20.40 -3.79
CA ARG A 33 -36.56 20.48 -2.37
C ARG A 33 -37.51 19.32 -2.14
N SER A 34 -37.00 18.12 -1.85
CA SER A 34 -37.86 17.08 -1.29
C SER A 34 -38.51 17.71 -0.06
N PRO A 35 -39.84 17.87 -0.04
CA PRO A 35 -40.50 18.43 1.11
C PRO A 35 -40.08 17.59 2.30
N LEU A 36 -39.71 18.25 3.40
CA LEU A 36 -39.70 17.59 4.70
C LEU A 36 -41.01 16.79 4.78
N ALA A 37 -40.95 15.54 5.25
CA ALA A 37 -42.18 14.88 5.66
C ALA A 37 -42.91 15.86 6.59
N LEU A 38 -44.00 16.44 6.09
CA LEU A 38 -44.76 17.51 6.76
C LEU A 38 -45.23 17.04 8.15
N ALA A 39 -45.37 15.72 8.30
CA ALA A 39 -45.50 15.06 9.57
C ALA A 39 -44.14 14.55 10.08
N ARG A 40 -43.78 14.91 11.31
CA ARG A 40 -42.67 14.33 12.09
C ARG A 40 -42.97 12.89 12.50
N THR A 41 -43.33 12.04 11.53
CA THR A 41 -43.63 10.63 11.74
C THR A 41 -42.37 9.80 11.62
N CYS A 42 -42.27 8.78 12.47
CA CYS A 42 -41.21 7.82 12.42
C CYS A 42 -41.33 7.00 11.14
N ALA A 43 -40.29 7.00 10.30
CA ALA A 43 -40.29 6.25 9.05
C ALA A 43 -40.25 4.72 9.27
N SER A 44 -40.04 4.24 10.50
CA SER A 44 -40.07 2.81 10.82
C SER A 44 -41.48 2.31 11.21
N CYS A 45 -42.29 3.14 11.91
CA CYS A 45 -43.59 2.71 12.46
C CYS A 45 -44.78 3.61 12.06
N GLY A 46 -44.56 4.65 11.26
CA GLY A 46 -45.60 5.59 10.81
C GLY A 46 -46.14 6.53 11.89
N GLN A 47 -45.83 6.30 13.17
CA GLN A 47 -46.36 7.09 14.29
C GLN A 47 -45.66 8.44 14.43
N ARG A 48 -46.36 9.47 14.95
CA ARG A 48 -45.75 10.75 15.31
C ARG A 48 -44.61 10.55 16.31
N LYS A 49 -43.62 11.45 16.31
CA LYS A 49 -42.44 11.37 17.20
C LYS A 49 -42.82 11.14 18.67
N GLU A 50 -43.86 11.80 19.18
CA GLU A 50 -44.32 11.62 20.57
C GLU A 50 -44.85 10.20 20.82
N LEU A 51 -45.50 9.59 19.83
CA LEU A 51 -46.16 8.29 19.89
C LEU A 51 -45.33 7.11 19.36
N CYS A 52 -44.16 7.37 18.79
CA CYS A 52 -43.27 6.32 18.24
C CYS A 52 -42.96 5.26 19.31
N LYS A 53 -43.07 3.97 18.98
CA LYS A 53 -42.77 2.87 19.94
C LYS A 53 -41.58 2.01 19.51
N CYS A 54 -40.80 2.44 18.51
CA CYS A 54 -39.63 1.71 18.04
C CYS A 54 -38.62 1.52 19.19
N ARG A 55 -38.29 0.26 19.46
CA ARG A 55 -37.29 -0.14 20.47
C ARG A 55 -36.01 -0.66 19.84
N ILE A 56 -35.97 -0.87 18.53
CA ILE A 56 -34.80 -1.36 17.82
C ILE A 56 -34.19 -0.20 17.02
N CYS A 57 -32.90 0.03 17.18
CA CYS A 57 -32.18 1.05 16.42
C CYS A 57 -32.12 0.63 14.95
N PHE A 58 -32.58 1.50 14.04
CA PHE A 58 -32.54 1.22 12.62
C PHE A 58 -31.10 1.02 12.08
N SER A 59 -30.11 1.73 12.62
CA SER A 59 -28.72 1.66 12.13
C SER A 59 -27.96 0.42 12.60
N CYS A 60 -28.06 0.06 13.88
CA CYS A 60 -27.22 -0.97 14.49
C CYS A 60 -28.00 -2.19 15.02
N GLN A 61 -29.32 -2.21 14.87
CA GLN A 61 -30.23 -3.28 15.30
C GLN A 61 -30.21 -3.58 16.82
N LYS A 62 -29.54 -2.75 17.63
CA LYS A 62 -29.53 -2.88 19.09
C LYS A 62 -30.84 -2.38 19.68
N SER A 63 -31.25 -3.01 20.78
CA SER A 63 -32.35 -2.52 21.62
C SER A 63 -32.00 -1.16 22.22
N MET A 64 -32.93 -0.22 22.14
CA MET A 64 -32.83 1.14 22.66
C MET A 64 -33.61 1.24 23.97
N LEU A 65 -33.04 1.96 24.94
CA LEU A 65 -33.75 2.39 26.13
C LEU A 65 -34.84 3.42 25.78
N LEU A 66 -35.67 3.81 26.75
CA LEU A 66 -36.83 4.72 26.59
C LEU A 66 -36.51 6.01 25.80
N ARG A 67 -35.27 6.52 25.85
CA ARG A 67 -34.82 7.69 25.08
C ARG A 67 -34.37 7.30 23.67
N ARG A 68 -35.32 7.41 22.74
CA ARG A 68 -35.11 7.24 21.29
C ARG A 68 -34.85 8.57 20.61
N HIS A 69 -34.00 8.55 19.59
CA HIS A 69 -33.82 9.70 18.71
C HIS A 69 -34.32 9.39 17.30
N HIS A 70 -34.61 10.44 16.53
CA HIS A 70 -34.98 10.31 15.13
C HIS A 70 -33.95 11.04 14.28
N CYS A 71 -33.55 10.41 13.17
CA CYS A 71 -32.67 11.03 12.19
C CYS A 71 -33.38 12.26 11.59
N ARG A 72 -32.67 13.39 11.48
CA ARG A 72 -33.25 14.61 10.86
C ARG A 72 -33.44 14.52 9.35
N LYS A 73 -32.79 13.54 8.70
CA LYS A 73 -32.90 13.30 7.26
C LYS A 73 -33.96 12.25 6.92
N CYS A 74 -33.88 11.05 7.51
CA CYS A 74 -34.78 9.94 7.16
C CYS A 74 -35.88 9.65 8.19
N TRP A 75 -35.90 10.34 9.33
CA TRP A 75 -36.90 10.12 10.41
C TRP A 75 -37.00 8.70 10.97
N GLN A 76 -36.03 7.83 10.71
CA GLN A 76 -35.92 6.51 11.35
C GLN A 76 -35.50 6.65 12.82
N ALA A 77 -35.99 5.75 13.67
CA ALA A 77 -35.62 5.70 15.09
C ALA A 77 -34.22 5.10 15.28
N VAL A 78 -33.35 5.81 16.01
CA VAL A 78 -31.94 5.45 16.21
C VAL A 78 -31.49 5.70 17.65
N CYS A 79 -30.48 4.93 18.08
CA CYS A 79 -29.87 5.09 19.40
C CYS A 79 -28.99 6.36 19.45
N PRO A 80 -28.60 6.83 20.65
CA PRO A 80 -27.72 8.00 20.80
C PRO A 80 -26.41 7.87 19.99
N ASP A 81 -25.75 6.71 20.09
CA ASP A 81 -24.46 6.44 19.43
C ASP A 81 -24.57 6.51 17.90
N CYS A 82 -25.70 6.07 17.33
CA CYS A 82 -25.93 6.06 15.88
C CYS A 82 -26.36 7.43 15.32
N ARG A 83 -26.44 8.48 16.15
CA ARG A 83 -26.90 9.84 15.79
C ARG A 83 -25.83 10.92 16.05
N GLU A 84 -24.58 10.55 16.30
CA GLU A 84 -23.55 11.54 16.62
C GLU A 84 -23.17 12.43 15.44
N LYS A 85 -23.31 11.94 14.21
CA LYS A 85 -22.87 12.64 13.02
C LYS A 85 -23.76 13.82 12.67
N VAL A 86 -23.13 14.93 12.28
CA VAL A 86 -23.79 16.15 11.84
C VAL A 86 -23.55 16.33 10.34
N ARG A 87 -24.61 16.59 9.58
CA ARG A 87 -24.55 16.85 8.13
C ARG A 87 -25.53 17.95 7.74
N TYR A 88 -25.21 18.65 6.65
CA TYR A 88 -26.19 19.50 5.97
C TYR A 88 -27.32 18.63 5.42
N VAL A 89 -28.52 18.81 5.97
CA VAL A 89 -29.76 18.21 5.44
C VAL A 89 -30.38 19.14 4.40
N HIS A 90 -30.18 20.46 4.55
CA HIS A 90 -30.53 21.48 3.58
C HIS A 90 -29.28 22.28 3.24
N MET A 91 -29.13 22.66 1.96
CA MET A 91 -27.92 23.27 1.42
C MET A 91 -27.58 24.64 2.06
N LEU A 92 -28.56 25.31 2.68
CA LEU A 92 -28.42 26.64 3.29
C LEU A 92 -28.79 26.69 4.78
N SER A 93 -29.08 25.53 5.40
CA SER A 93 -29.41 25.50 6.84
C SER A 93 -28.18 25.16 7.68
N GLU A 94 -28.27 25.39 8.99
CA GLU A 94 -27.33 24.81 9.93
C GLU A 94 -27.26 23.28 9.79
N PRO A 95 -26.07 22.67 10.01
CA PRO A 95 -25.89 21.24 9.92
C PRO A 95 -26.63 20.55 11.07
N MET A 96 -27.29 19.43 10.80
CA MET A 96 -28.16 18.73 11.75
C MET A 96 -27.67 17.32 12.06
N LYS A 97 -28.01 16.81 13.25
CA LYS A 97 -27.73 15.42 13.63
C LYS A 97 -28.53 14.42 12.79
N VAL A 98 -27.82 13.54 12.11
CA VAL A 98 -28.37 12.49 11.24
C VAL A 98 -27.91 11.11 11.74
N CYS A 99 -28.59 10.06 11.29
CA CYS A 99 -28.11 8.70 11.58
C CYS A 99 -26.88 8.36 10.75
N ASP A 100 -26.08 7.39 11.20
CA ASP A 100 -24.86 6.95 10.49
C ASP A 100 -25.12 6.61 9.01
N GLY A 101 -26.19 5.88 8.70
CA GLY A 101 -26.55 5.56 7.32
C GLY A 101 -26.88 6.80 6.47
N CYS A 102 -27.43 7.86 7.07
CA CYS A 102 -27.66 9.15 6.40
C CYS A 102 -26.41 10.04 6.36
N ALA A 103 -25.44 9.77 7.23
CA ALA A 103 -24.17 10.48 7.31
C ALA A 103 -23.16 9.99 6.25
N LEU A 104 -23.32 8.76 5.77
CA LEU A 104 -22.52 8.17 4.68
C LEU A 104 -22.52 9.09 3.45
N PRO A 105 -21.35 9.51 2.96
CA PRO A 105 -21.26 10.31 1.74
C PRO A 105 -21.66 9.45 0.53
N ARG A 106 -22.87 9.67 -0.01
CA ARG A 106 -23.40 8.85 -1.11
C ARG A 106 -22.49 8.84 -2.33
N GLY A 107 -21.80 9.95 -2.64
CA GLY A 107 -20.81 10.00 -3.70
C GLY A 107 -19.72 8.95 -3.53
N ILE A 108 -19.19 8.79 -2.32
CA ILE A 108 -18.17 7.77 -2.00
C ILE A 108 -18.77 6.37 -2.07
N VAL A 109 -19.95 6.14 -1.50
CA VAL A 109 -20.63 4.83 -1.58
C VAL A 109 -20.83 4.41 -3.04
N THR A 110 -21.29 5.32 -3.89
CA THR A 110 -21.51 5.07 -5.32
C THR A 110 -20.20 4.81 -6.04
N LEU A 111 -19.17 5.64 -5.82
CA LEU A 111 -17.88 5.48 -6.46
C LEU A 111 -17.16 4.19 -6.04
N CYS A 112 -17.24 3.79 -4.77
CA CYS A 112 -16.71 2.51 -4.29
C CYS A 112 -17.43 1.29 -4.89
N ARG A 113 -18.71 1.44 -5.29
CA ARG A 113 -19.50 0.36 -5.91
C ARG A 113 -19.38 0.33 -7.43
N ALA A 114 -19.03 1.45 -8.05
CA ALA A 114 -18.79 1.52 -9.47
C ALA A 114 -17.60 0.61 -9.79
N LYS A 115 -17.83 -0.49 -10.51
CA LYS A 115 -16.79 -1.43 -10.94
C LYS A 115 -15.90 -0.86 -12.06
N GLY A 116 -15.78 0.46 -12.15
CA GLY A 116 -15.12 1.21 -13.20
C GLY A 116 -13.96 2.04 -12.66
N HIS A 117 -12.92 2.16 -13.47
CA HIS A 117 -11.62 2.70 -13.09
C HIS A 117 -11.50 4.22 -13.31
N ASP A 118 -12.51 4.84 -13.92
CA ASP A 118 -12.50 6.22 -14.43
C ASP A 118 -12.58 7.31 -13.34
N HIS A 119 -12.68 6.93 -12.07
CA HIS A 119 -13.00 7.86 -10.98
C HIS A 119 -12.03 7.83 -9.79
N LEU A 120 -10.89 7.11 -9.88
CA LEU A 120 -9.99 6.99 -8.71
C LEU A 120 -9.47 8.32 -8.18
N TRP A 121 -9.12 9.28 -9.04
CA TRP A 121 -8.65 10.58 -8.56
C TRP A 121 -9.76 11.38 -7.89
N GLY A 122 -10.98 11.31 -8.42
CA GLY A 122 -12.16 11.89 -7.78
C GLY A 122 -12.43 11.24 -6.42
N LEU A 123 -12.33 9.91 -6.34
CA LEU A 123 -12.46 9.16 -5.09
C LEU A 123 -11.36 9.55 -4.09
N TYR A 124 -10.10 9.66 -4.53
CA TYR A 124 -8.98 10.07 -3.70
C TYR A 124 -9.18 11.47 -3.11
N VAL A 125 -9.58 12.45 -3.95
CA VAL A 125 -9.89 13.81 -3.49
C VAL A 125 -11.03 13.81 -2.48
N LEU A 126 -12.11 13.07 -2.74
CA LEU A 126 -13.23 12.93 -1.80
C LEU A 126 -12.79 12.23 -0.50
N GLN A 127 -11.96 11.20 -0.57
CA GLN A 127 -11.39 10.50 0.59
C GLN A 127 -10.57 11.43 1.49
N ARG A 128 -9.94 12.46 0.92
CA ARG A 128 -9.20 13.50 1.64
C ARG A 128 -10.09 14.61 2.20
N ALA A 129 -11.21 14.91 1.53
CA ALA A 129 -12.06 16.05 1.83
C ALA A 129 -13.21 15.77 2.82
N THR A 130 -13.56 14.50 3.06
CA THR A 130 -14.66 14.13 3.97
C THR A 130 -14.27 13.05 4.96
N GLU A 131 -15.06 12.90 6.02
CA GLU A 131 -14.94 11.81 6.98
C GLU A 131 -15.28 10.47 6.31
N MET A 132 -14.27 9.60 6.18
CA MET A 132 -14.46 8.27 5.59
C MET A 132 -15.18 7.30 6.53
N PRO A 133 -16.18 6.55 6.02
CA PRO A 133 -16.73 5.41 6.75
C PRO A 133 -15.73 4.25 6.78
N ASN A 134 -15.94 3.32 7.70
CA ASN A 134 -15.31 2.01 7.64
C ASN A 134 -16.06 1.13 6.64
N ILE A 135 -15.41 0.06 6.18
CA ILE A 135 -16.02 -0.99 5.35
C ILE A 135 -15.95 -2.33 6.08
N CYS A 136 -16.98 -3.16 5.94
CA CYS A 136 -16.96 -4.52 6.46
C CYS A 136 -15.80 -5.32 5.85
N ILE A 137 -15.10 -6.10 6.69
CA ILE A 137 -13.97 -6.93 6.25
C ILE A 137 -14.35 -8.02 5.25
N ALA A 138 -15.63 -8.41 5.16
CA ALA A 138 -16.09 -9.40 4.21
C ALA A 138 -16.34 -8.74 2.84
N PRO A 139 -15.58 -9.07 1.78
CA PRO A 139 -15.77 -8.48 0.45
C PRO A 139 -17.13 -8.79 -0.18
N SER A 140 -17.81 -9.85 0.27
CA SER A 140 -19.18 -10.16 -0.14
C SER A 140 -20.24 -9.26 0.52
N CYS A 141 -19.92 -8.66 1.67
CA CYS A 141 -20.82 -7.76 2.40
C CYS A 141 -20.60 -6.31 1.94
N SER A 142 -19.35 -5.84 1.95
CA SER A 142 -18.95 -4.47 1.55
C SER A 142 -19.78 -3.34 2.17
N THR A 143 -20.44 -3.60 3.30
CA THR A 143 -21.28 -2.59 3.96
C THR A 143 -20.41 -1.54 4.61
N GLN A 144 -20.64 -0.29 4.22
CA GLN A 144 -20.00 0.88 4.79
C GLN A 144 -20.73 1.32 6.05
N SER A 145 -19.99 1.65 7.10
CA SER A 145 -20.52 2.00 8.42
C SER A 145 -19.52 2.83 9.20
N TYR A 146 -19.99 3.63 10.17
CA TYR A 146 -19.11 4.29 11.15
C TYR A 146 -18.89 3.46 12.42
N HIS A 147 -19.52 2.28 12.52
CA HIS A 147 -19.30 1.34 13.61
C HIS A 147 -18.03 0.52 13.39
N SER A 148 -17.44 0.00 14.48
CA SER A 148 -16.35 -0.98 14.44
C SER A 148 -16.80 -2.39 14.07
N VAL A 149 -18.11 -2.65 14.10
CA VAL A 149 -18.75 -3.92 13.74
C VAL A 149 -19.83 -3.64 12.69
N CYS A 150 -19.84 -4.46 11.65
CA CYS A 150 -20.78 -4.36 10.56
C CYS A 150 -22.21 -4.62 11.06
N PRO A 151 -23.16 -3.69 10.85
CA PRO A 151 -24.53 -3.87 11.33
C PRO A 151 -25.30 -4.97 10.57
N GLN A 152 -24.81 -5.39 9.39
CA GLN A 152 -25.49 -6.38 8.56
C GLN A 152 -25.07 -7.83 8.88
N CYS A 153 -23.76 -8.07 9.06
CA CYS A 153 -23.23 -9.43 9.23
C CYS A 153 -22.49 -9.64 10.56
N GLY A 154 -22.36 -8.61 11.40
CA GLY A 154 -21.71 -8.71 12.72
C GLY A 154 -20.19 -8.90 12.67
N LEU A 155 -19.56 -8.87 11.49
CA LEU A 155 -18.10 -8.95 11.36
C LEU A 155 -17.44 -7.58 11.58
N PRO A 156 -16.15 -7.53 11.95
CA PRO A 156 -15.42 -6.28 12.07
C PRO A 156 -15.47 -5.41 10.80
N THR A 157 -15.17 -4.14 10.99
CA THR A 157 -14.97 -3.19 9.89
C THR A 157 -13.55 -2.61 9.94
N ILE A 158 -13.00 -2.26 8.80
CA ILE A 158 -11.70 -1.59 8.66
C ILE A 158 -11.87 -0.18 8.10
N THR A 159 -10.94 0.71 8.41
CA THR A 159 -10.94 2.08 7.88
C THR A 159 -10.79 2.08 6.36
N THR A 160 -11.51 2.98 5.67
CA THR A 160 -11.27 3.29 4.25
C THR A 160 -10.47 4.58 4.07
N ARG A 161 -9.92 5.13 5.17
CA ARG A 161 -9.06 6.32 5.09
C ARG A 161 -7.75 5.97 4.42
N LEU A 162 -7.39 6.82 3.46
CA LEU A 162 -6.08 6.78 2.82
C LEU A 162 -4.96 7.03 3.85
N HIS A 163 -3.83 6.37 3.62
CA HIS A 163 -2.61 6.50 4.43
C HIS A 163 -2.76 6.11 5.91
N GLN A 164 -3.84 5.41 6.25
CA GLN A 164 -4.03 4.83 7.57
C GLN A 164 -3.95 3.31 7.47
N GLU A 165 -3.19 2.69 8.37
CA GLU A 165 -3.12 1.24 8.45
C GLU A 165 -4.51 0.65 8.73
N ARG A 166 -4.87 -0.38 7.98
CA ARG A 166 -6.12 -1.10 8.17
C ARG A 166 -5.92 -2.17 9.23
N VAL A 167 -6.57 -1.98 10.37
CA VAL A 167 -6.44 -2.87 11.53
C VAL A 167 -7.79 -3.54 11.81
N ILE A 168 -7.78 -4.86 11.92
CA ILE A 168 -8.95 -5.63 12.33
C ILE A 168 -8.97 -5.69 13.85
N CYS A 169 -9.78 -4.84 14.48
CA CYS A 169 -9.94 -4.84 15.92
C CYS A 169 -11.06 -5.81 16.36
N PHE A 170 -10.70 -6.78 17.18
CA PHE A 170 -11.67 -7.56 17.95
C PHE A 170 -12.09 -6.71 19.17
N GLY A 171 -13.39 -6.55 19.42
CA GLY A 171 -13.85 -5.85 20.63
C GLY A 171 -13.33 -6.53 21.89
N ALA A 172 -13.34 -5.83 23.04
CA ALA A 172 -12.86 -6.37 24.34
C ALA A 172 -13.56 -7.68 24.80
N ARG A 173 -14.67 -8.04 24.16
CA ARG A 173 -15.38 -9.33 24.29
C ARG A 173 -15.46 -10.04 22.94
N GLY A 174 -14.35 -10.13 22.22
CA GLY A 174 -14.28 -10.82 20.94
C GLY A 174 -14.77 -12.25 21.11
N SER A 175 -15.89 -12.59 20.47
CA SER A 175 -16.36 -13.97 20.48
C SER A 175 -15.38 -14.83 19.70
N VAL A 176 -15.03 -16.00 20.23
CA VAL A 176 -14.21 -17.02 19.51
C VAL A 176 -14.76 -17.24 18.09
N LYS A 177 -16.10 -17.26 17.95
CA LYS A 177 -16.79 -17.37 16.66
C LYS A 177 -16.41 -16.28 15.66
N THR A 178 -16.23 -15.04 16.12
CA THR A 178 -15.84 -13.92 15.25
C THR A 178 -14.40 -14.08 14.78
N THR A 179 -13.49 -14.44 15.67
CA THR A 179 -12.07 -14.69 15.33
C THR A 179 -11.93 -15.82 14.31
N ASP A 180 -12.66 -16.91 14.50
CA ASP A 180 -12.65 -18.04 13.57
C ASP A 180 -13.24 -17.66 12.21
N SER A 181 -14.30 -16.85 12.20
CA SER A 181 -14.86 -16.31 10.96
C SER A 181 -13.86 -15.44 10.20
N VAL A 182 -13.08 -14.60 10.89
CA VAL A 182 -12.03 -13.78 10.26
C VAL A 182 -10.93 -14.66 9.66
N LYS A 183 -10.45 -15.67 10.40
CA LYS A 183 -9.44 -16.62 9.91
C LYS A 183 -9.92 -17.40 8.69
N TYR A 184 -11.17 -17.86 8.72
CA TYR A 184 -11.79 -18.54 7.59
C TYR A 184 -11.86 -17.62 6.36
N LEU A 185 -12.29 -16.37 6.55
CA LEU A 185 -12.36 -15.39 5.47
C LEU A 185 -10.97 -15.09 4.89
N GLU A 186 -9.93 -14.93 5.72
CA GLU A 186 -8.54 -14.75 5.27
C GLU A 186 -8.07 -15.92 4.40
N ALA A 187 -8.28 -17.16 4.85
CA ALA A 187 -7.92 -18.36 4.09
C ALA A 187 -8.70 -18.46 2.77
N ARG A 188 -9.98 -18.12 2.78
CA ARG A 188 -10.83 -18.11 1.59
C ARG A 188 -10.38 -17.06 0.58
N GLU A 189 -10.11 -15.84 1.01
CA GLU A 189 -9.63 -14.76 0.14
C GLU A 189 -8.25 -15.08 -0.45
N PHE A 190 -7.37 -15.70 0.34
CA PHE A 190 -6.10 -16.23 -0.17
C PHE A 190 -6.33 -17.26 -1.30
N ALA A 191 -7.19 -18.26 -1.07
CA ALA A 191 -7.45 -19.30 -2.08
C ALA A 191 -8.05 -18.73 -3.37
N LEU A 192 -9.04 -17.84 -3.26
CA LEU A 192 -9.66 -17.16 -4.41
C LEU A 192 -8.64 -16.33 -5.20
N ARG A 193 -7.71 -15.67 -4.48
CA ARG A 193 -6.66 -14.86 -5.08
C ARG A 193 -5.61 -15.71 -5.78
N CYS A 194 -5.21 -16.84 -5.21
CA CYS A 194 -4.31 -17.77 -5.89
C CYS A 194 -4.92 -18.25 -7.20
N ALA A 195 -6.17 -18.73 -7.17
CA ALA A 195 -6.88 -19.14 -8.39
C ALA A 195 -6.94 -18.02 -9.44
N ALA A 196 -7.32 -16.80 -9.03
CA ALA A 196 -7.42 -15.66 -9.95
C ALA A 196 -6.07 -15.21 -10.54
N VAL A 197 -4.99 -15.27 -9.77
CA VAL A 197 -3.65 -14.87 -10.21
C VAL A 197 -3.03 -15.95 -11.11
N ASP A 198 -3.22 -17.22 -10.78
CA ASP A 198 -2.65 -18.35 -11.53
C ASP A 198 -3.32 -18.52 -12.91
N GLU A 199 -4.60 -18.19 -13.02
CA GLU A 199 -5.33 -18.18 -14.30
C GLU A 199 -5.08 -16.91 -15.14
N CYS A 200 -4.42 -15.89 -14.57
CA CYS A 200 -4.27 -14.59 -15.22
C CYS A 200 -3.27 -14.65 -16.38
N SER A 201 -3.77 -14.45 -17.59
CA SER A 201 -2.97 -14.40 -18.80
C SER A 201 -2.16 -13.09 -18.92
N ALA A 202 -1.06 -13.12 -19.67
CA ALA A 202 -0.29 -11.92 -19.99
C ALA A 202 -1.14 -10.81 -20.64
N ARG A 203 -2.13 -11.20 -21.45
CA ARG A 203 -3.08 -10.28 -22.10
C ARG A 203 -4.01 -9.61 -21.09
N GLU A 204 -4.48 -10.33 -20.07
CA GLU A 204 -5.33 -9.77 -19.01
C GLU A 204 -4.54 -8.89 -18.06
N MET A 205 -3.28 -9.25 -17.78
CA MET A 205 -2.34 -8.39 -17.08
C MET A 205 -2.18 -7.07 -17.85
N GLU A 206 -1.77 -7.12 -19.11
CA GLU A 206 -1.60 -5.92 -19.92
C GLU A 206 -2.89 -5.11 -19.99
N ARG A 207 -4.03 -5.74 -20.24
CA ARG A 207 -5.34 -5.07 -20.23
C ARG A 207 -5.60 -4.36 -18.91
N SER A 208 -5.27 -4.98 -17.78
CA SER A 208 -5.42 -4.38 -16.46
C SER A 208 -4.60 -3.10 -16.33
N PHE A 209 -3.36 -3.08 -16.82
CA PHE A 209 -2.50 -1.88 -16.81
C PHE A 209 -2.95 -0.81 -17.81
N ARG A 210 -3.38 -1.21 -19.01
CA ARG A 210 -3.83 -0.30 -20.08
C ARG A 210 -5.06 0.51 -19.71
N VAL A 211 -5.88 0.00 -18.79
CA VAL A 211 -7.03 0.75 -18.26
C VAL A 211 -6.58 2.04 -17.54
N TRP A 212 -5.45 1.99 -16.83
CA TRP A 212 -4.97 3.14 -16.04
C TRP A 212 -3.96 4.00 -16.77
N PHE A 213 -3.20 3.38 -17.68
CA PHE A 213 -2.24 4.07 -18.54
C PHE A 213 -2.63 3.83 -20.00
N PRO A 214 -3.71 4.47 -20.48
CA PRO A 214 -4.08 4.38 -21.88
C PRO A 214 -2.95 4.96 -22.73
N ARG A 215 -2.68 4.35 -23.89
CA ARG A 215 -1.67 4.81 -24.85
C ARG A 215 -0.23 4.88 -24.30
N PHE A 216 0.15 3.93 -23.44
CA PHE A 216 1.53 3.81 -22.94
C PHE A 216 2.00 5.02 -22.11
N GLN A 217 1.07 5.72 -21.47
CA GLN A 217 1.37 6.88 -20.62
C GLN A 217 2.36 6.55 -19.49
N GLU A 218 2.46 5.30 -19.05
CA GLU A 218 3.44 4.88 -18.05
C GLU A 218 4.90 5.05 -18.53
N ILE A 219 5.17 4.86 -19.83
CA ILE A 219 6.52 5.06 -20.39
C ILE A 219 6.90 6.54 -20.34
N PHE A 220 5.93 7.42 -20.60
CA PHE A 220 6.12 8.87 -20.48
C PHE A 220 6.19 9.34 -19.01
N ALA A 221 5.43 8.71 -18.12
CA ALA A 221 5.45 9.01 -16.69
C ALA A 221 6.77 8.58 -16.04
N PHE A 222 7.40 7.53 -16.57
CA PHE A 222 8.65 6.97 -16.08
C PHE A 222 9.71 6.91 -17.19
N PRO A 223 10.26 8.06 -17.63
CA PRO A 223 11.11 8.16 -18.83
C PRO A 223 12.43 7.39 -18.73
N LYS A 224 12.81 6.92 -17.55
CA LYS A 224 13.98 6.07 -17.32
C LYS A 224 13.70 4.57 -17.47
N LEU A 225 12.44 4.16 -17.66
CA LEU A 225 12.07 2.77 -17.84
C LEU A 225 12.07 2.42 -19.32
N SER A 226 12.65 1.28 -19.65
CA SER A 226 12.90 0.84 -21.03
C SER A 226 11.69 0.15 -21.66
N CYS A 227 10.81 -0.45 -20.85
CA CYS A 227 9.63 -1.16 -21.36
C CYS A 227 8.47 -1.21 -20.36
N ALA A 228 7.28 -1.55 -20.86
CA ALA A 228 6.06 -1.65 -20.07
C ALA A 228 6.17 -2.66 -18.91
N ALA A 229 6.90 -3.76 -19.08
CA ALA A 229 7.11 -4.75 -18.00
C ALA A 229 7.84 -4.14 -16.78
N GLU A 230 8.77 -3.20 -17.00
CA GLU A 230 9.44 -2.50 -15.90
C GLU A 230 8.50 -1.55 -15.17
N ALA A 231 7.65 -0.84 -15.92
CA ALA A 231 6.62 0.00 -15.33
C ALA A 231 5.63 -0.83 -14.51
N GLN A 232 5.26 -2.02 -14.98
CA GLN A 232 4.43 -2.96 -14.22
C GLN A 232 5.10 -3.40 -12.92
N HIS A 233 6.39 -3.77 -12.95
CA HIS A 233 7.14 -4.14 -11.75
C HIS A 233 7.24 -2.97 -10.75
N LEU A 234 7.46 -1.75 -11.23
CA LEU A 234 7.47 -0.54 -10.40
C LEU A 234 6.11 -0.33 -9.70
N LEU A 235 5.02 -0.38 -10.46
CA LEU A 235 3.67 -0.17 -9.93
C LEU A 235 3.28 -1.27 -8.94
N LEU A 236 3.57 -2.53 -9.25
CA LEU A 236 3.33 -3.66 -8.34
C LEU A 236 4.19 -3.56 -7.07
N SER A 237 5.42 -3.02 -7.17
CA SER A 237 6.28 -2.75 -6.02
C SER A 237 5.72 -1.67 -5.10
N VAL A 238 5.03 -0.66 -5.64
CA VAL A 238 4.29 0.33 -4.82
C VAL A 238 3.17 -0.37 -4.05
N VAL A 239 2.41 -1.24 -4.72
CA VAL A 239 1.30 -1.97 -4.09
C VAL A 239 1.82 -2.91 -3.01
N SER A 240 2.82 -3.75 -3.32
CA SER A 240 3.40 -4.69 -2.36
C SER A 240 4.01 -3.94 -1.17
N SER A 241 4.63 -2.77 -1.40
CA SER A 241 5.23 -1.96 -0.34
C SER A 241 4.17 -1.38 0.60
N ALA A 242 3.01 -0.99 0.08
CA ALA A 242 1.90 -0.54 0.91
C ALA A 242 1.33 -1.69 1.75
N VAL A 243 1.12 -2.87 1.15
CA VAL A 243 0.58 -4.05 1.85
C VAL A 243 1.56 -4.61 2.88
N ALA A 244 2.87 -4.50 2.66
CA ALA A 244 3.89 -5.00 3.59
C ALA A 244 3.80 -4.37 5.00
N TYR A 245 3.22 -3.18 5.13
CA TYR A 245 2.95 -2.55 6.43
C TYR A 245 1.91 -3.31 7.25
N GLU A 246 1.01 -4.05 6.60
CA GLU A 246 -0.17 -4.67 7.22
C GLU A 246 0.06 -6.14 7.59
N TYR A 247 1.33 -6.56 7.78
CA TYR A 247 1.74 -7.96 7.93
C TYR A 247 1.06 -8.71 9.08
N GLY A 248 0.63 -8.00 10.13
CA GLY A 248 -0.04 -8.56 11.30
C GLY A 248 -1.57 -8.57 11.23
N ASN A 249 -2.16 -8.05 10.15
CA ASN A 249 -3.57 -7.64 10.12
C ASN A 249 -4.43 -8.36 9.06
N PHE A 250 -4.23 -9.67 8.85
CA PHE A 250 -4.98 -10.45 7.84
C PHE A 250 -4.84 -9.84 6.42
N PRO A 251 -3.61 -9.84 5.89
CA PRO A 251 -3.27 -9.08 4.70
C PRO A 251 -4.04 -9.49 3.44
N ASN A 252 -4.51 -10.73 3.28
CA ASN A 252 -5.30 -11.10 2.10
C ASN A 252 -6.68 -10.42 2.11
N LEU A 253 -7.35 -10.37 3.27
CA LEU A 253 -8.58 -9.60 3.44
C LEU A 253 -8.33 -8.12 3.13
N LEU A 254 -7.25 -7.55 3.64
CA LEU A 254 -6.92 -6.15 3.39
C LEU A 254 -6.61 -5.89 1.91
N MET A 255 -5.90 -6.79 1.24
CA MET A 255 -5.68 -6.71 -0.20
C MET A 255 -6.98 -6.76 -1.00
N SER A 256 -8.00 -7.51 -0.54
CA SER A 256 -9.33 -7.53 -1.18
C SER A 256 -10.10 -6.21 -1.04
N HIS A 257 -9.74 -5.38 -0.06
CA HIS A 257 -10.25 -4.02 0.11
C HIS A 257 -9.26 -2.94 -0.32
N SER A 258 -8.20 -3.31 -1.05
CA SER A 258 -7.20 -2.33 -1.50
C SER A 258 -7.78 -1.45 -2.60
N ASP A 259 -7.74 -0.14 -2.35
CA ASP A 259 -8.06 0.88 -3.35
C ASP A 259 -6.95 1.02 -4.40
N VAL A 260 -5.81 0.35 -4.20
CA VAL A 260 -4.66 0.45 -5.09
C VAL A 260 -4.93 -0.37 -6.34
N PRO A 261 -4.89 0.25 -7.54
CA PRO A 261 -4.99 -0.50 -8.78
C PRO A 261 -3.90 -1.59 -8.79
N TYR A 262 -4.22 -2.77 -9.30
CA TYR A 262 -3.33 -3.94 -9.40
C TYR A 262 -3.13 -4.79 -8.15
N ALA A 263 -3.68 -4.45 -6.98
CA ALA A 263 -3.60 -5.32 -5.81
C ALA A 263 -4.12 -6.73 -6.06
N ARG A 264 -5.10 -6.89 -6.96
CA ARG A 264 -5.62 -8.20 -7.41
C ARG A 264 -4.61 -9.09 -8.16
N LEU A 265 -3.54 -8.51 -8.70
CA LEU A 265 -2.51 -9.23 -9.47
C LEU A 265 -1.39 -9.77 -8.57
N LEU A 266 -1.45 -9.53 -7.27
CA LEU A 266 -0.50 -10.05 -6.31
C LEU A 266 -1.18 -11.12 -5.46
N LYS A 267 -0.53 -12.28 -5.31
CA LYS A 267 -0.81 -13.27 -4.26
C LYS A 267 0.27 -13.19 -3.19
N LEU A 268 -0.13 -13.20 -1.93
CA LEU A 268 0.78 -13.14 -0.79
C LEU A 268 1.14 -14.54 -0.32
N LEU A 269 2.37 -14.97 -0.55
CA LEU A 269 2.86 -16.30 -0.19
C LEU A 269 3.32 -16.38 1.27
N ARG A 270 3.94 -15.30 1.74
CA ARG A 270 4.51 -15.22 3.10
C ARG A 270 4.45 -13.80 3.60
N SER A 271 4.06 -13.63 4.86
CA SER A 271 4.06 -12.34 5.55
C SER A 271 4.77 -12.49 6.89
N THR A 272 5.69 -11.58 7.17
CA THR A 272 6.40 -11.48 8.45
C THR A 272 6.53 -10.02 8.85
N SER A 273 6.97 -9.76 10.08
CA SER A 273 7.21 -8.40 10.56
C SER A 273 8.38 -7.67 9.89
N ARG A 274 9.17 -8.36 9.05
CA ARG A 274 10.36 -7.79 8.39
C ARG A 274 10.31 -7.84 6.88
N TYR A 275 9.58 -8.78 6.31
CA TYR A 275 9.35 -8.85 4.88
C TYR A 275 8.10 -9.65 4.54
N SER A 276 7.56 -9.38 3.36
CA SER A 276 6.49 -10.14 2.72
C SER A 276 6.96 -10.63 1.35
N VAL A 277 6.51 -11.83 0.96
CA VAL A 277 6.77 -12.41 -0.35
C VAL A 277 5.47 -12.47 -1.10
N PHE A 278 5.41 -11.73 -2.20
CA PHE A 278 4.30 -11.77 -3.13
C PHE A 278 4.72 -12.45 -4.42
N GLU A 279 3.77 -13.02 -5.13
CA GLU A 279 3.96 -13.51 -6.49
C GLU A 279 2.95 -12.84 -7.40
N ALA A 280 3.40 -12.49 -8.60
CA ALA A 280 2.58 -11.96 -9.69
C ALA A 280 2.63 -12.91 -10.89
N PRO A 281 1.67 -12.82 -11.83
CA PRO A 281 1.68 -13.65 -13.02
C PRO A 281 2.97 -13.43 -13.84
N GLY A 282 3.37 -14.45 -14.61
CA GLY A 282 4.63 -14.43 -15.36
C GLY A 282 5.87 -14.80 -14.52
N LYS A 283 5.68 -15.52 -13.40
CA LYS A 283 6.75 -16.02 -12.51
C LYS A 283 7.63 -14.89 -11.97
N VAL A 284 7.00 -13.87 -11.39
CA VAL A 284 7.72 -12.78 -10.72
C VAL A 284 7.42 -12.81 -9.23
N LYS A 285 8.47 -12.90 -8.40
CA LYS A 285 8.35 -12.82 -6.94
C LYS A 285 8.81 -11.45 -6.45
N PHE A 286 7.98 -10.80 -5.64
CA PHE A 286 8.29 -9.55 -4.99
C PHE A 286 8.63 -9.81 -3.52
N ILE A 287 9.87 -9.55 -3.14
CA ILE A 287 10.33 -9.62 -1.75
C ILE A 287 10.31 -8.19 -1.22
N THR A 288 9.34 -7.89 -0.37
CA THR A 288 9.01 -6.52 0.00
C THR A 288 9.22 -6.28 1.48
N PHE A 289 9.91 -5.21 1.84
CA PHE A 289 10.21 -4.84 3.22
C PHE A 289 9.34 -3.66 3.65
N PRO A 290 8.67 -3.72 4.82
CA PRO A 290 7.96 -2.58 5.36
C PRO A 290 8.95 -1.49 5.79
N GLY A 291 8.54 -0.24 5.64
CA GLY A 291 9.29 0.90 6.18
C GLY A 291 9.06 1.08 7.68
N THR A 292 9.31 2.28 8.19
CA THR A 292 9.11 2.59 9.61
C THR A 292 7.62 2.63 9.96
N HIS A 293 7.20 1.81 10.93
CA HIS A 293 5.80 1.66 11.32
C HIS A 293 5.58 1.36 12.82
N ASN A 294 6.67 1.19 13.57
CA ASN A 294 6.62 0.96 15.01
C ASN A 294 7.88 1.52 15.69
N TYR A 295 7.87 1.57 17.02
CA TYR A 295 9.00 2.08 17.80
C TYR A 295 10.32 1.35 17.49
N ARG A 296 10.25 0.03 17.23
CA ARG A 296 11.42 -0.79 16.88
C ARG A 296 12.06 -0.30 15.59
N THR A 297 11.28 -0.14 14.53
CA THR A 297 11.76 0.34 13.22
C THR A 297 12.13 1.82 13.23
N PHE A 298 11.56 2.61 14.13
CA PHE A 298 12.01 3.99 14.37
C PHE A 298 13.44 4.01 14.96
N ALA A 299 13.72 3.14 15.93
CA ALA A 299 15.07 3.02 16.50
C ALA A 299 16.11 2.57 15.46
N VAL A 300 15.70 1.84 14.42
CA VAL A 300 16.58 1.48 13.29
C VAL A 300 17.06 2.72 12.55
N ASN A 301 16.17 3.66 12.24
CA ASN A 301 16.53 4.92 11.56
C ASN A 301 17.48 5.77 12.40
N MET A 302 17.32 5.77 13.73
CA MET A 302 18.14 6.58 14.63
C MET A 302 19.52 5.99 14.93
N ARG A 303 19.78 4.75 14.51
CA ARG A 303 21.10 4.10 14.62
C ARG A 303 22.02 4.54 13.49
N CYS A 304 22.38 5.82 13.47
CA CYS A 304 23.22 6.48 12.45
C CYS A 304 24.70 6.09 12.48
N GLY A 305 25.07 5.05 13.24
CA GLY A 305 26.40 4.46 13.19
C GLY A 305 26.73 3.96 11.79
N ARG A 306 28.03 3.83 11.49
CA ARG A 306 28.51 3.31 10.21
C ARG A 306 29.25 1.99 10.44
N ILE A 307 28.92 0.98 9.65
CA ILE A 307 29.63 -0.29 9.61
C ILE A 307 30.61 -0.24 8.45
N ARG A 308 31.88 -0.52 8.73
CA ARG A 308 32.92 -0.69 7.70
C ARG A 308 32.82 -2.09 7.12
N ARG A 309 32.80 -2.21 5.78
CA ARG A 309 32.92 -3.49 5.08
C ARG A 309 34.14 -3.45 4.18
N GLN A 310 34.89 -4.56 4.17
CA GLN A 310 36.13 -4.69 3.41
C GLN A 310 36.07 -5.96 2.56
N VAL A 311 36.48 -5.85 1.31
CA VAL A 311 36.65 -6.98 0.39
C VAL A 311 38.13 -7.12 0.09
N TRP A 312 38.66 -8.32 0.29
CA TRP A 312 40.07 -8.64 0.10
C TRP A 312 40.22 -9.56 -1.12
N SER A 313 41.38 -9.49 -1.79
CA SER A 313 41.70 -10.41 -2.88
C SER A 313 41.87 -11.84 -2.36
N GLN A 314 41.67 -12.83 -3.23
CA GLN A 314 42.15 -14.18 -2.94
C GLN A 314 43.68 -14.17 -2.88
N LEU A 315 44.26 -15.17 -2.20
CA LEU A 315 45.70 -15.37 -2.16
C LEU A 315 46.20 -15.57 -3.60
N ILE A 316 47.07 -14.70 -4.07
CA ILE A 316 47.79 -14.90 -5.33
C ILE A 316 49.17 -15.42 -4.94
N ASP A 317 49.41 -16.71 -5.12
CA ASP A 317 50.77 -17.24 -5.18
C ASP A 317 51.32 -16.95 -6.59
N GLY A 318 52.33 -16.09 -6.69
CA GLY A 318 52.92 -15.71 -7.96
C GLY A 318 54.32 -15.13 -7.83
N ALA A 319 55.09 -15.20 -8.92
CA ALA A 319 56.40 -14.57 -9.02
C ALA A 319 56.27 -13.26 -9.79
N THR A 320 56.69 -12.14 -9.20
CA THR A 320 56.80 -10.86 -9.90
C THR A 320 58.25 -10.59 -10.27
N ALA A 321 58.51 -10.28 -11.54
CA ALA A 321 59.80 -9.79 -11.99
C ALA A 321 59.89 -8.29 -11.70
N LEU A 322 60.90 -7.86 -10.95
CA LEU A 322 61.30 -6.46 -10.95
C LEU A 322 62.03 -6.22 -12.28
N PHE A 323 61.54 -5.27 -13.08
CA PHE A 323 62.29 -4.79 -14.24
C PHE A 323 63.41 -3.89 -13.74
N ASP A 324 64.54 -4.50 -13.39
CA ASP A 324 65.82 -3.80 -13.37
C ASP A 324 66.79 -4.47 -14.36
N THR A 325 67.43 -3.63 -15.17
CA THR A 325 67.74 -3.88 -16.58
C THR A 325 68.78 -4.94 -16.93
N THR A 326 69.21 -5.82 -16.03
CA THR A 326 70.27 -6.80 -16.37
C THR A 326 70.21 -8.19 -15.72
N ASN A 327 69.26 -8.50 -14.82
CA ASN A 327 69.05 -9.87 -14.32
C ASN A 327 67.60 -10.07 -13.86
N ALA A 328 66.87 -10.98 -14.51
CA ALA A 328 65.49 -11.31 -14.13
C ALA A 328 65.46 -12.14 -12.84
N GLU A 329 65.54 -11.47 -11.69
CA GLU A 329 65.37 -12.11 -10.38
C GLU A 329 63.87 -12.25 -10.06
N PHE A 330 63.33 -13.46 -10.27
CA PHE A 330 61.96 -13.80 -9.92
C PHE A 330 61.85 -13.97 -8.40
N HIS A 331 61.28 -12.97 -7.74
CA HIS A 331 60.98 -13.05 -6.31
C HIS A 331 59.64 -13.79 -6.12
N ARG A 332 59.67 -14.88 -5.35
CA ARG A 332 58.46 -15.60 -4.94
C ARG A 332 57.69 -14.72 -3.96
N VAL A 333 56.58 -14.13 -4.40
CA VAL A 333 55.71 -13.36 -3.50
C VAL A 333 54.86 -14.37 -2.76
N CYS A 334 55.21 -14.63 -1.50
CA CYS A 334 54.40 -15.46 -0.63
C CYS A 334 53.15 -14.67 -0.20
N GLY A 335 51.98 -15.08 -0.71
CA GLY A 335 50.65 -14.85 -0.13
C GLY A 335 50.36 -13.45 0.45
N GLY A 336 50.18 -12.44 -0.40
CA GLY A 336 49.60 -11.16 0.02
C GLY A 336 48.09 -11.10 -0.27
N VAL A 337 47.28 -10.85 0.75
CA VAL A 337 45.88 -10.39 0.54
C VAL A 337 45.88 -8.86 0.38
N ARG A 338 45.38 -8.37 -0.74
CA ARG A 338 45.22 -6.94 -1.00
C ARG A 338 43.80 -6.51 -0.69
N LEU A 339 43.62 -5.39 0.00
CA LEU A 339 42.31 -4.75 0.14
C LEU A 339 41.86 -4.30 -1.25
N LEU A 340 40.85 -4.96 -1.80
CA LEU A 340 40.26 -4.60 -3.09
C LEU A 340 39.27 -3.45 -2.94
N TRP A 341 38.52 -3.44 -1.84
CA TRP A 341 37.45 -2.48 -1.64
C TRP A 341 37.15 -2.23 -0.17
N GLU A 342 36.83 -0.98 0.17
CA GLU A 342 36.27 -0.61 1.47
C GLU A 342 35.06 0.30 1.28
N ASP A 343 33.95 -0.04 1.94
CA ASP A 343 32.75 0.78 1.99
C ASP A 343 32.22 0.96 3.41
N TYR A 344 31.39 1.98 3.60
CA TYR A 344 30.72 2.26 4.85
C TYR A 344 29.22 2.25 4.62
N VAL A 345 28.52 1.51 5.48
CA VAL A 345 27.07 1.29 5.37
C VAL A 345 26.38 1.71 6.67
N HIS A 346 25.17 2.23 6.56
CA HIS A 346 24.35 2.58 7.71
C HIS A 346 24.10 1.36 8.61
N GLN A 347 24.45 1.48 9.88
CA GLN A 347 24.44 0.38 10.86
C GLN A 347 23.02 -0.14 11.10
N GLY A 348 22.06 0.76 11.32
CA GLY A 348 20.66 0.41 11.52
C GLY A 348 20.11 -0.46 10.38
N PHE A 349 20.18 0.03 9.14
CA PHE A 349 19.66 -0.67 7.97
C PHE A 349 20.36 -2.01 7.71
N THR A 350 21.68 -2.07 7.94
CA THR A 350 22.43 -3.33 7.81
C THR A 350 21.92 -4.39 8.78
N ARG A 351 21.78 -4.04 10.08
CA ARG A 351 21.27 -4.97 11.08
C ARG A 351 19.86 -5.43 10.75
N GLU A 352 18.99 -4.53 10.30
CA GLU A 352 17.63 -4.89 9.91
C GLU A 352 17.62 -5.84 8.70
N ALA A 353 18.52 -5.65 7.73
CA ALA A 353 18.70 -6.55 6.57
C ALA A 353 19.27 -7.93 6.95
N ASP A 354 20.11 -8.01 7.97
CA ASP A 354 20.66 -9.26 8.50
C ASP A 354 19.59 -10.02 9.30
N GLU A 355 18.91 -9.34 10.20
CA GLU A 355 17.84 -9.90 11.02
C GLU A 355 16.56 -10.25 10.22
N ALA A 356 16.39 -9.71 9.01
CA ALA A 356 15.35 -10.17 8.09
C ALA A 356 15.48 -11.66 7.73
N ALA A 357 16.70 -12.24 7.85
CA ALA A 357 16.96 -13.67 7.72
C ALA A 357 16.30 -14.30 6.48
N LEU A 358 16.49 -13.66 5.32
CA LEU A 358 15.92 -14.14 4.07
C LEU A 358 16.57 -15.47 3.65
N PRO A 359 15.78 -16.47 3.21
CA PRO A 359 16.31 -17.73 2.72
C PRO A 359 16.87 -17.55 1.29
N ILE A 360 18.06 -16.97 1.18
CA ILE A 360 18.67 -16.60 -0.11
C ILE A 360 18.88 -17.83 -0.99
N GLU A 361 19.24 -18.97 -0.41
CA GLU A 361 19.45 -20.24 -1.12
C GLU A 361 18.16 -20.74 -1.77
N GLN A 362 17.03 -20.62 -1.06
CA GLN A 362 15.72 -20.96 -1.60
C GLN A 362 15.33 -20.03 -2.76
N LEU A 363 15.61 -18.72 -2.62
CA LEU A 363 15.36 -17.74 -3.67
C LEU A 363 16.25 -17.97 -4.90
N ALA A 364 17.50 -18.39 -4.71
CA ALA A 364 18.39 -18.77 -5.79
C ALA A 364 17.86 -20.01 -6.53
N SER A 365 17.36 -21.00 -5.79
CA SER A 365 16.71 -22.18 -6.36
C SER A 365 15.46 -21.81 -7.19
N ASP A 366 14.64 -20.89 -6.69
CA ASP A 366 13.47 -20.39 -7.43
C ASP A 366 13.86 -19.75 -8.78
N VAL A 367 14.96 -19.02 -8.82
CA VAL A 367 15.47 -18.43 -10.08
C VAL A 367 15.98 -19.53 -11.01
N CYS A 368 16.89 -20.37 -10.54
CA CYS A 368 17.58 -21.35 -11.38
C CYS A 368 16.69 -22.51 -11.84
N GLN A 369 15.84 -23.04 -10.97
CA GLN A 369 15.06 -24.26 -11.23
C GLN A 369 13.65 -23.94 -11.73
N ASN A 370 13.03 -22.91 -11.15
CA ASN A 370 11.62 -22.60 -11.43
C ASN A 370 11.45 -21.46 -12.44
N GLY A 371 12.53 -20.76 -12.80
CA GLY A 371 12.55 -19.67 -13.78
C GLY A 371 11.93 -18.38 -13.26
N TYR A 372 11.98 -18.14 -11.94
CA TYR A 372 11.45 -16.90 -11.37
C TYR A 372 12.36 -15.70 -11.61
N ARG A 373 11.75 -14.53 -11.76
CA ARG A 373 12.41 -13.23 -11.63
C ARG A 373 12.11 -12.66 -10.25
N LEU A 374 13.10 -12.04 -9.62
CA LEU A 374 12.98 -11.47 -8.29
C LEU A 374 12.95 -9.95 -8.34
N VAL A 375 12.04 -9.35 -7.60
CA VAL A 375 11.95 -7.91 -7.38
C VAL A 375 12.02 -7.65 -5.88
N LEU A 376 13.15 -7.13 -5.42
CA LEU A 376 13.27 -6.59 -4.07
C LEU A 376 12.65 -5.20 -4.04
N SER A 377 11.76 -4.93 -3.09
CA SER A 377 11.13 -3.62 -3.00
C SER A 377 10.88 -3.16 -1.58
N GLY A 378 10.66 -1.87 -1.42
CA GLY A 378 10.25 -1.31 -0.14
C GLY A 378 10.17 0.20 -0.18
N HIS A 379 9.39 0.74 0.76
CA HIS A 379 9.23 2.17 0.97
C HIS A 379 10.02 2.66 2.19
N SER A 380 10.62 3.85 2.12
CA SER A 380 11.36 4.47 3.22
C SER A 380 12.47 3.53 3.74
N LEU A 381 12.51 3.23 5.04
CA LEU A 381 13.41 2.24 5.65
C LEU A 381 13.42 0.90 4.89
N GLY A 382 12.25 0.42 4.44
CA GLY A 382 12.14 -0.85 3.73
C GLY A 382 12.86 -0.82 2.38
N GLY A 383 12.89 0.33 1.71
CA GLY A 383 13.65 0.52 0.48
C GLY A 383 15.16 0.49 0.72
N ALA A 384 15.63 1.05 1.84
CA ALA A 384 17.04 0.96 2.25
C ALA A 384 17.45 -0.50 2.55
N VAL A 385 16.60 -1.24 3.25
CA VAL A 385 16.81 -2.67 3.51
C VAL A 385 16.82 -3.48 2.21
N ALA A 386 15.89 -3.20 1.28
CA ALA A 386 15.83 -3.85 -0.03
C ALA A 386 17.13 -3.68 -0.82
N GLN A 387 17.68 -2.46 -0.87
CA GLN A 387 18.96 -2.19 -1.54
C GLN A 387 20.11 -3.00 -0.91
N LEU A 388 20.20 -3.05 0.42
CA LEU A 388 21.25 -3.80 1.11
C LEU A 388 21.15 -5.30 0.90
N VAL A 389 19.93 -5.84 0.90
CA VAL A 389 19.69 -7.25 0.59
C VAL A 389 20.04 -7.54 -0.87
N ALA A 390 19.69 -6.66 -1.81
CA ALA A 390 20.02 -6.84 -3.22
C ALA A 390 21.54 -6.93 -3.44
N ILE A 391 22.29 -6.00 -2.85
CA ILE A 391 23.77 -6.01 -2.90
C ILE A 391 24.31 -7.31 -2.30
N ARG A 392 23.75 -7.77 -1.17
CA ARG A 392 24.18 -9.04 -0.54
C ARG A 392 23.91 -10.24 -1.44
N MET A 393 22.73 -10.32 -2.06
CA MET A 393 22.36 -11.42 -2.97
C MET A 393 23.24 -11.44 -4.21
N LEU A 394 23.47 -10.29 -4.85
CA LEU A 394 24.35 -10.17 -6.02
C LEU A 394 25.80 -10.55 -5.71
N ARG A 395 26.30 -10.19 -4.52
CA ARG A 395 27.66 -10.59 -4.08
C ARG A 395 27.76 -12.09 -3.80
N ALA A 396 26.73 -12.70 -3.23
CA ALA A 396 26.73 -14.12 -2.90
C ALA A 396 26.55 -15.03 -4.13
N TYR A 397 25.70 -14.63 -5.08
CA TYR A 397 25.37 -15.44 -6.27
C TYR A 397 25.30 -14.59 -7.55
N PRO A 398 26.43 -14.02 -8.01
CA PRO A 398 26.44 -13.09 -9.13
C PRO A 398 25.89 -13.71 -10.43
N GLY A 399 26.28 -14.95 -10.76
CA GLY A 399 25.82 -15.64 -11.97
C GLY A 399 24.33 -15.98 -12.00
N ILE A 400 23.66 -16.02 -10.84
CA ILE A 400 22.24 -16.35 -10.74
C ILE A 400 21.39 -15.07 -10.81
N PHE A 401 21.78 -14.05 -10.04
CA PHE A 401 20.94 -12.88 -9.81
C PHE A 401 21.19 -11.71 -10.74
N LYS A 402 22.34 -11.64 -11.46
CA LYS A 402 22.70 -10.49 -12.30
C LYS A 402 21.57 -10.03 -13.23
N ASP A 403 20.93 -10.97 -13.94
CA ASP A 403 19.88 -10.65 -14.93
C ASP A 403 18.45 -10.89 -14.40
N ASN A 404 18.34 -11.52 -13.24
CA ASN A 404 17.07 -11.99 -12.67
C ASN A 404 16.61 -11.21 -11.44
N LEU A 405 17.44 -10.31 -10.90
CA LEU A 405 17.14 -9.51 -9.71
C LEU A 405 16.94 -8.04 -10.08
N LYS A 406 15.82 -7.46 -9.66
CA LYS A 406 15.59 -6.01 -9.67
C LYS A 406 15.42 -5.50 -8.25
N CYS A 407 15.84 -4.27 -7.99
CA CYS A 407 15.61 -3.57 -6.73
C CYS A 407 14.86 -2.27 -6.98
N ILE A 408 13.69 -2.12 -6.38
CA ILE A 408 12.81 -0.95 -6.52
C ILE A 408 12.58 -0.35 -5.13
N SER A 409 13.35 0.70 -4.82
CA SER A 409 13.25 1.41 -3.55
C SER A 409 12.50 2.74 -3.71
N ILE A 410 11.49 2.99 -2.88
CA ILE A 410 10.61 4.15 -2.98
C ILE A 410 10.86 5.06 -1.77
N GLY A 411 11.29 6.31 -2.01
CA GLY A 411 11.53 7.27 -0.92
C GLY A 411 12.57 6.80 0.11
N ALA A 412 13.51 5.96 -0.31
CA ALA A 412 14.50 5.34 0.59
C ALA A 412 15.61 6.33 0.99
N PRO A 413 16.08 6.30 2.25
CA PRO A 413 17.24 7.07 2.68
C PRO A 413 18.53 6.51 2.07
N LEU A 414 19.61 7.32 2.12
CA LEU A 414 20.95 6.88 1.71
C LEU A 414 21.47 5.78 2.64
N ILE A 415 22.02 4.71 2.06
CA ILE A 415 22.45 3.52 2.80
C ILE A 415 23.95 3.44 3.05
N GLY A 416 24.77 4.23 2.35
CA GLY A 416 26.23 4.15 2.48
C GLY A 416 26.95 5.34 1.86
N ASN A 417 28.28 5.25 1.85
CA ASN A 417 29.17 6.27 1.31
C ASN A 417 29.29 6.19 -0.22
N TYR A 418 30.03 7.15 -0.79
CA TYR A 418 30.28 7.24 -2.23
C TYR A 418 30.97 5.99 -2.79
N GLN A 419 31.84 5.35 -2.00
CA GLN A 419 32.45 4.08 -2.35
C GLN A 419 31.38 3.00 -2.60
N LEU A 420 30.43 2.80 -1.68
CA LEU A 420 29.34 1.84 -1.93
C LEU A 420 28.61 2.14 -3.25
N ALA A 421 28.34 3.41 -3.53
CA ALA A 421 27.68 3.83 -4.77
C ALA A 421 28.50 3.47 -6.01
N GLN A 422 29.81 3.74 -6.03
CA GLN A 422 30.69 3.35 -7.14
C GLN A 422 30.78 1.83 -7.34
N CYS A 423 30.78 1.06 -6.24
CA CYS A 423 30.76 -0.40 -6.31
C CYS A 423 29.46 -0.89 -6.97
N VAL A 424 28.32 -0.32 -6.56
CA VAL A 424 27.03 -0.58 -7.19
C VAL A 424 27.06 -0.19 -8.67
N GLU A 425 27.47 1.01 -9.03
CA GLU A 425 27.52 1.44 -10.43
C GLU A 425 28.35 0.49 -11.30
N ARG A 426 29.54 0.08 -10.86
CA ARG A 426 30.40 -0.83 -11.64
C ARG A 426 29.80 -2.23 -11.79
N TRP A 427 29.07 -2.71 -10.80
CA TRP A 427 28.49 -4.06 -10.79
C TRP A 427 27.10 -4.10 -11.42
N TRP A 428 26.42 -2.96 -11.51
CA TRP A 428 25.00 -2.84 -11.82
C TRP A 428 24.72 -2.03 -13.10
N VAL A 429 25.64 -1.15 -13.55
CA VAL A 429 25.55 -0.34 -14.79
C VAL A 429 26.31 -0.98 -15.97
N ALA A 430 26.86 -2.18 -15.81
CA ALA A 430 27.22 -3.04 -16.94
C ALA A 430 26.00 -3.78 -17.52
N ILE A 431 24.82 -3.11 -17.53
CA ILE A 431 23.52 -3.53 -18.08
C ILE A 431 22.88 -2.32 -18.76
#